data_AF-A0A4Q5YSL8-F1
#
_entry.id   AF-A0A4Q5YSL8-F1
#
_cell.length_a   1.000
_cell.length_b   1.000
_cell.length_c   1.000
_cell.angle_alpha   90.00
_cell.angle_beta   90.00
_cell.angle_gamma   90.00
#
_symmetry.space_group_name_H-M   'P 1'
#
loop_
_entity.id
_entity.type
_entity.pdbx_description
1 polymer ?
#
loop_
_entity_poly.entity_id
_entity_poly.type
_entity_poly.pdbx_seq_one_letter_code
_entity_poly.pdbx_strand_id
1 'polypeptide(L)'
;MENAIWHGLLHKEVAGRLAISVSMSSPNMLQCTIEDNGIGRTLAKELRSKSATTRKSLGIKLTEDRLSLVNKHTTMNASVDIIDITLPDGQAGGTKVVIKIPVS
;
A
#
# COMPACT_ATOMS: atom_id res chain seq x y z
N MET A 1 5.07 2.56 -3.45
CA MET A 1 5.25 4.02 -3.55
C MET A 1 4.65 4.58 -4.86
N GLU A 2 4.94 3.99 -6.03
CA GLU A 2 4.37 4.44 -7.34
C GLU A 2 2.83 4.57 -7.36
N ASN A 3 2.10 3.66 -6.71
CA ASN A 3 0.63 3.68 -6.70
C ASN A 3 0.01 4.90 -5.98
N ALA A 4 0.66 5.42 -4.93
CA ALA A 4 0.16 6.58 -4.19
C ALA A 4 0.39 7.87 -5.00
N ILE A 5 1.57 7.98 -5.63
CA ILE A 5 1.99 9.17 -6.38
C ILE A 5 1.23 9.28 -7.72
N TRP A 6 1.16 8.21 -8.52
CA TRP A 6 0.53 8.29 -9.85
C TRP A 6 -1.00 8.28 -9.83
N HIS A 7 -1.63 7.75 -8.77
CA HIS A 7 -3.05 7.42 -8.82
C HIS A 7 -3.88 7.91 -7.64
N GLY A 8 -3.28 8.16 -6.48
CA GLY A 8 -3.97 8.79 -5.36
C GLY A 8 -3.95 10.32 -5.47
N LEU A 9 -2.79 10.88 -5.79
CA LEU A 9 -2.54 12.32 -5.73
C LEU A 9 -2.78 13.07 -7.04
N LEU A 10 -2.60 12.40 -8.20
CA LEU A 10 -2.62 13.05 -9.52
C LEU A 10 -4.03 13.49 -10.00
N HIS A 11 -5.10 12.86 -9.49
CA HIS A 11 -6.48 13.11 -9.91
C HIS A 11 -7.29 13.88 -8.86
N LYS A 12 -6.63 14.44 -7.85
CA LYS A 12 -7.28 15.20 -6.78
C LYS A 12 -7.11 16.68 -7.05
N GLU A 13 -8.21 17.44 -7.07
CA GLU A 13 -8.17 18.91 -7.33
C GLU A 13 -7.48 19.69 -6.19
N VAL A 14 -7.33 19.06 -5.02
CA VAL A 14 -6.66 19.61 -3.84
C VAL A 14 -5.39 18.81 -3.57
N ALA A 15 -4.33 19.48 -3.12
CA ALA A 15 -3.06 18.86 -2.77
C ALA A 15 -3.28 17.61 -1.89
N GLY A 16 -3.05 16.44 -2.46
CA GLY A 16 -3.20 15.20 -1.72
C GLY A 16 -2.02 15.00 -0.75
N ARG A 17 -2.23 14.15 0.24
CA ARG A 17 -1.28 13.83 1.30
C ARG A 17 -0.81 12.40 1.13
N LEU A 18 0.50 12.21 1.19
CA LEU A 18 1.16 10.91 1.34
C LEU A 18 2.00 10.96 2.61
N ALA A 19 1.72 10.06 3.54
CA ALA A 19 2.49 9.88 4.76
C ALA A 19 3.24 8.55 4.71
N ILE A 20 4.53 8.57 5.02
CA ILE A 20 5.35 7.38 5.20
C ILE A 20 5.87 7.40 6.63
N SER A 21 5.69 6.30 7.36
CA SER A 21 6.23 6.13 8.71
C SER A 21 6.92 4.77 8.83
N VAL A 22 7.99 4.75 9.60
CA VAL A 22 8.77 3.54 9.90
C VAL A 22 8.92 3.48 11.41
N SER A 23 8.57 2.35 12.00
CA SER A 23 8.56 2.17 13.46
C SER A 23 8.80 0.70 13.82
N MET A 24 9.27 0.44 15.04
CA MET A 24 9.30 -0.91 15.59
C MET A 24 7.93 -1.22 16.18
N SER A 25 7.23 -2.22 15.62
CA SER A 25 5.95 -2.71 16.18
C SER A 25 6.17 -3.70 17.34
N SER A 26 7.35 -4.32 17.37
CA SER A 26 7.87 -5.13 18.47
C SER A 26 9.41 -5.15 18.38
N PRO A 27 10.14 -5.67 19.38
CA PRO A 27 11.61 -5.65 19.40
C PRO A 27 12.29 -6.25 18.14
N ASN A 28 11.63 -7.19 17.46
CA ASN A 28 12.16 -7.87 16.29
C ASN A 28 11.29 -7.65 15.04
N MET A 29 10.43 -6.62 15.01
CA MET A 29 9.50 -6.39 13.90
C MET A 29 9.44 -4.92 13.49
N LEU A 30 10.05 -4.60 12.35
CA LEU A 30 9.91 -3.32 11.70
C LEU A 30 8.55 -3.23 11.02
N GLN A 31 7.86 -2.11 11.20
CA GLN A 31 6.62 -1.77 10.53
C GLN A 31 6.80 -0.50 9.72
N CYS A 32 6.65 -0.62 8.41
CA CYS A 32 6.60 0.49 7.47
C CYS A 32 5.15 0.73 7.06
N THR A 33 4.65 1.94 7.26
CA THR A 33 3.28 2.32 6.87
C THR A 33 3.34 3.41 5.82
N ILE A 34 2.60 3.21 4.73
CA ILE A 34 2.42 4.18 3.64
C ILE A 34 0.94 4.48 3.55
N GLU A 35 0.55 5.74 3.74
CA GLU A 35 -0.85 6.17 3.73
C GLU A 35 -1.04 7.32 2.75
N ASP A 36 -1.95 7.18 1.79
CA ASP A 36 -2.40 8.26 0.91
C ASP A 36 -3.86 8.59 1.17
N ASN A 37 -4.25 9.86 0.99
CA ASN A 37 -5.66 10.28 1.05
C ASN A 37 -6.31 10.39 -0.33
N GLY A 38 -5.86 9.58 -1.30
CA GLY A 38 -6.37 9.62 -2.67
C GLY A 38 -7.81 9.14 -2.80
N ILE A 39 -8.31 9.10 -4.04
CA ILE A 39 -9.69 8.73 -4.39
C ILE A 39 -10.09 7.26 -4.09
N GLY A 40 -9.19 6.48 -3.48
CA GLY A 40 -9.38 5.05 -3.20
C GLY A 40 -9.19 4.13 -4.42
N ARG A 41 -8.97 2.84 -4.14
CA ARG A 41 -8.64 1.84 -5.18
C ARG A 41 -9.82 1.50 -6.09
N THR A 42 -11.06 1.58 -5.61
CA THR A 42 -12.28 1.27 -6.37
C THR A 42 -12.52 2.30 -7.47
N LEU A 43 -12.65 3.58 -7.10
CA LEU A 43 -12.83 4.66 -8.06
C LEU A 43 -11.62 4.78 -9.01
N ALA A 44 -10.40 4.57 -8.51
CA ALA A 44 -9.22 4.51 -9.37
C ALA A 44 -9.17 3.29 -10.31
N LYS A 45 -9.94 2.22 -10.07
CA LYS A 45 -10.08 1.09 -11.02
C LYS A 45 -11.12 1.41 -12.09
N GLU A 46 -12.20 2.10 -11.75
CA GLU A 46 -13.25 2.50 -12.68
C GLU A 46 -12.76 3.54 -13.69
N LEU A 47 -11.92 4.48 -13.25
CA LEU A 47 -11.35 5.53 -14.10
C LEU A 47 -10.18 5.05 -15.00
N ARG A 48 -9.86 3.75 -15.05
CA ARG A 48 -8.63 3.22 -15.68
C ARG A 48 -8.85 2.48 -17.00
N SER A 49 -7.86 2.61 -17.89
CA SER A 49 -7.68 1.73 -19.05
C SER A 49 -7.07 0.38 -18.65
N LYS A 50 -7.39 -0.69 -19.40
CA LYS A 50 -6.97 -2.08 -19.12
C LYS A 50 -5.45 -2.26 -18.93
N SER A 51 -4.62 -1.50 -19.65
CA SER A 51 -3.15 -1.61 -19.63
C SER A 51 -2.51 -1.10 -18.32
N ALA A 52 -3.13 -0.14 -17.63
CA ALA A 52 -2.64 0.36 -16.35
C ALA A 52 -2.86 -0.64 -15.20
N THR A 53 -3.91 -1.47 -15.30
CA THR A 53 -4.25 -2.49 -14.30
C THR A 53 -3.22 -3.64 -14.31
N THR A 54 -2.79 -4.10 -15.49
CA THR A 54 -1.85 -5.23 -15.62
C THR A 54 -0.47 -4.95 -15.01
N ARG A 55 0.09 -3.75 -15.20
CA ARG A 55 1.40 -3.38 -14.63
C ARG A 55 1.37 -3.33 -13.09
N LYS A 56 0.25 -2.90 -12.50
CA LYS A 56 0.08 -2.84 -11.05
C LYS A 56 0.02 -4.23 -10.41
N SER A 57 -0.66 -5.17 -11.05
CA SER A 57 -0.74 -6.56 -10.58
C SER A 57 0.65 -7.20 -10.54
N LEU A 58 1.52 -6.89 -11.52
CA LEU A 58 2.90 -7.39 -11.55
C LEU A 58 3.74 -6.83 -10.40
N GLY A 59 3.62 -5.54 -10.09
CA GLY A 59 4.37 -4.92 -8.98
C GLY A 59 3.98 -5.44 -7.60
N ILE A 60 2.67 -5.67 -7.37
CA ILE A 60 2.19 -6.31 -6.12
C ILE A 60 2.68 -7.75 -6.06
N LYS A 61 2.56 -8.51 -7.14
CA LYS A 61 2.98 -9.91 -7.18
C LYS A 61 4.48 -10.07 -6.93
N LEU A 62 5.32 -9.21 -7.50
CA LEU A 62 6.76 -9.22 -7.22
C LEU A 62 7.08 -8.90 -5.74
N THR A 63 6.27 -8.03 -5.12
CA THR A 63 6.41 -7.71 -3.69
C THR A 63 6.01 -8.92 -2.83
N GLU A 64 4.91 -9.58 -3.17
CA GLU A 64 4.46 -10.83 -2.52
C GLU A 64 5.49 -11.95 -2.68
N ASP A 65 6.04 -12.13 -3.88
CA ASP A 65 7.07 -13.12 -4.17
C ASP A 65 8.32 -12.87 -3.31
N ARG A 66 8.76 -11.61 -3.18
CA ARG A 66 9.89 -11.24 -2.31
C ARG A 66 9.61 -11.50 -0.83
N LEU A 67 8.41 -11.19 -0.35
CA LEU A 67 8.00 -11.50 1.04
C LEU A 67 7.98 -13.01 1.28
N SER A 68 7.52 -13.80 0.31
CA SER A 68 7.52 -15.25 0.41
C SER A 68 8.93 -15.83 0.57
N LEU A 69 9.93 -15.21 -0.07
CA LEU A 69 11.33 -15.59 0.09
C LEU A 69 11.85 -15.26 1.49
N VAL A 70 11.54 -14.07 2.02
CA VAL A 70 11.90 -13.69 3.40
C VAL A 70 11.30 -14.68 4.41
N ASN A 71 10.03 -15.06 4.22
CA ASN A 71 9.34 -15.99 5.11
C ASN A 71 9.89 -17.43 5.06
N LYS A 72 10.60 -17.82 4.01
CA LYS A 72 11.29 -19.13 3.96
C LYS A 72 12.54 -19.17 4.84
N HIS A 73 13.11 -18.01 5.16
CA HIS A 73 14.36 -17.88 5.89
C HIS A 73 14.18 -17.44 7.36
N THR A 74 12.96 -17.11 7.78
CA THR A 74 12.68 -16.59 9.14
C THR A 74 11.43 -17.24 9.72
N THR A 75 11.45 -17.59 11.00
CA THR A 75 10.27 -18.12 11.73
C THR A 75 9.20 -17.06 11.99
N MET A 76 9.57 -15.78 11.84
CA MET A 76 8.68 -14.63 11.91
C MET A 76 8.22 -14.25 10.50
N ASN A 77 6.91 -14.18 10.30
CA ASN A 77 6.32 -13.93 8.99
C ASN A 77 6.32 -12.43 8.70
N ALA A 78 7.10 -12.01 7.70
CA ALA A 78 6.89 -10.76 7.01
C ALA A 78 5.51 -10.75 6.34
N SER A 79 4.83 -9.60 6.41
CA SER A 79 3.48 -9.45 5.86
C SER A 79 3.30 -8.11 5.17
N VAL A 80 2.35 -8.05 4.23
CA VAL A 80 1.86 -6.81 3.66
C VAL A 80 0.35 -6.79 3.72
N ASP A 81 -0.17 -5.77 4.38
CA ASP A 81 -1.60 -5.50 4.50
C ASP A 81 -1.93 -4.24 3.70
N ILE A 82 -2.98 -4.31 2.87
CA ILE A 82 -3.50 -3.15 2.14
C ILE A 82 -4.92 -2.89 2.62
N ILE A 83 -5.13 -1.72 3.20
CA ILE A 83 -6.36 -1.29 3.85
C ILE A 83 -6.91 -0.09 3.07
N ASP A 84 -8.15 -0.21 2.60
CA ASP A 84 -8.85 0.92 2.00
C ASP A 84 -9.46 1.79 3.11
N ILE A 85 -9.19 3.09 3.08
CA ILE A 85 -9.71 4.03 4.08
C ILE A 85 -11.09 4.51 3.59
N THR A 86 -12.09 4.44 4.47
CA THR A 86 -13.44 4.97 4.20
C THR A 86 -13.71 6.13 5.15
N LEU A 87 -14.21 7.24 4.61
CA LEU A 87 -14.61 8.42 5.37
C LEU A 87 -15.96 8.20 6.07
N PRO A 88 -16.32 9.03 7.08
CA PRO A 88 -17.60 8.90 7.79
C PRO A 88 -18.85 9.01 6.91
N ASP A 89 -18.73 9.64 5.74
CA ASP A 89 -19.79 9.78 4.74
C ASP A 89 -19.87 8.59 3.76
N GLY A 90 -19.05 7.55 3.95
CA GLY A 90 -19.00 6.37 3.10
C GLY A 90 -18.13 6.52 1.85
N GLN A 91 -17.54 7.70 1.61
CA GLN A 91 -16.65 7.91 0.47
C GLN A 91 -15.26 7.32 0.73
N ALA A 92 -14.52 7.06 -0.35
CA ALA A 92 -13.14 6.61 -0.23
C ALA A 92 -12.24 7.75 0.32
N GLY A 93 -11.58 7.47 1.44
CA GLY A 93 -10.68 8.39 2.13
C GLY A 93 -9.21 8.19 1.80
N GLY A 94 -8.85 7.13 1.05
CA GLY A 94 -7.46 6.83 0.72
C GLY A 94 -7.10 5.35 0.76
N THR A 95 -5.80 5.08 0.76
CA THR A 95 -5.23 3.73 0.92
C THR A 95 -4.14 3.74 1.97
N LYS A 96 -4.12 2.74 2.84
CA LYS A 96 -3.05 2.48 3.79
C LYS A 96 -2.40 1.14 3.48
N VAL A 97 -1.09 1.13 3.33
CA VAL A 97 -0.28 -0.07 3.14
C VAL A 97 0.59 -0.24 4.37
N VAL A 98 0.53 -1.40 5.02
CA VAL A 98 1.35 -1.75 6.17
C VAL A 98 2.25 -2.91 5.78
N ILE A 99 3.56 -2.72 5.88
CA ILE A 99 4.58 -3.73 5.61
C ILE A 99 5.24 -4.07 6.94
N LYS A 100 5.22 -5.35 7.32
CA LYS A 100 5.90 -5.85 8.51
C LYS A 100 7.07 -6.73 8.09
N ILE A 101 8.25 -6.43 8.62
CA ILE A 101 9.50 -7.10 8.28
C ILE A 101 10.21 -7.48 9.59
N PRO A 102 10.51 -8.78 9.80
CA PRO A 102 11.33 -9.20 10.92
C PRO A 102 12.73 -8.59 10.84
N VAL A 103 13.26 -8.16 11.99
CA VAL A 103 14.63 -7.63 12.11
C VAL A 103 15.36 -8.43 13.19
N SER A 104 15.91 -9.58 12.80
CA SER A 104 16.70 -10.47 13.65
C SER A 104 17.47 -11.48 12.80
#